data_AF-A0A9X3W6Q4-F1
#
_entry.id   AF-A0A9X3W6Q4-F1
#
_cell.length_a   1.000
_cell.length_b   1.000
_cell.length_c   1.000
_cell.angle_alpha   90.00
_cell.angle_beta   90.00
_cell.angle_gamma   90.00
#
_symmetry.space_group_name_H-M   'P 1'
#
loop_
_entity.id
_entity.type
_entity.pdbx_description
1 polymer ?
#
loop_
_entity_poly.entity_id
_entity_poly.type
_entity_poly.pdbx_seq_one_letter_code
_entity_poly.pdbx_strand_id
1 'polypeptide(L)'
;MAMTRYQKALQYIHRAEIKHGSIRKTPENDLNLIKAQNLLAIGHRAIKTFEPDDLDFEIKRMLEYGYPAHVIYEMLHVGQPAVQRVREFYGLKYKPIFNYKMTKDGHPDFYTTYAKGMCRAAGIDNGHTARQIFKLMSQRGYEVSKISFYWGDLPDDCTYTIKNSIVFVKHGIDSWLNEAWKG
;
A
#
# COMPACT_ATOMS: atom_id res chain seq x y z
N MET A 1 20.51 39.96 -4.87
CA MET A 1 21.29 39.21 -3.85
C MET A 1 20.68 37.83 -3.67
N ALA A 2 21.48 36.77 -3.66
CA ALA A 2 21.00 35.42 -3.37
C ALA A 2 20.68 35.29 -1.87
N MET A 3 19.55 34.66 -1.52
CA MET A 3 19.20 34.44 -0.11
C MET A 3 20.17 33.49 0.57
N THR A 4 20.55 33.82 1.80
CA THR A 4 21.36 32.96 2.67
C THR A 4 20.58 31.71 3.10
N ARG A 5 21.31 30.67 3.50
CA ARG A 5 20.69 29.42 4.03
C ARG A 5 19.76 29.69 5.21
N TYR A 6 20.15 30.61 6.09
CA TYR A 6 19.35 31.03 7.24
C TYR A 6 18.04 31.71 6.81
N GLN A 7 18.09 32.64 5.85
CA GLN A 7 16.90 33.31 5.31
C GLN A 7 15.92 32.32 4.66
N LYS A 8 16.44 31.32 3.93
CA LYS A 8 15.61 30.24 3.37
C LYS A 8 14.97 29.39 4.47
N ALA A 9 15.69 29.08 5.54
CA ALA A 9 15.15 28.32 6.66
C ALA A 9 13.97 29.05 7.34
N LEU A 10 14.10 30.37 7.54
CA LEU A 10 13.03 31.20 8.10
C LEU A 10 11.76 31.18 7.27
N GLN A 11 11.87 31.16 5.93
CA GLN A 11 10.70 31.04 5.06
C GLN A 11 9.96 29.71 5.26
N TYR A 12 10.69 28.60 5.42
CA TYR A 12 10.07 27.30 5.67
C TYR A 12 9.46 27.22 7.07
N ILE A 13 10.12 27.76 8.09
CA ILE A 13 9.54 27.87 9.45
C ILE A 13 8.23 28.65 9.40
N HIS A 14 8.22 29.80 8.72
CA HIS A 14 7.03 30.63 8.62
C HIS A 14 5.87 29.90 7.90
N ARG A 15 6.16 29.14 6.85
CA ARG A 15 5.13 28.31 6.16
C ARG A 15 4.57 27.21 7.06
N ALA A 16 5.43 26.56 7.86
CA ALA A 16 4.98 25.57 8.84
C ALA A 16 4.09 26.21 9.93
N GLU A 17 4.45 27.41 10.37
CA GLU A 17 3.68 28.17 11.37
C GLU A 17 2.33 28.65 10.84
N ILE A 18 2.27 29.12 9.59
CA ILE A 18 0.98 29.44 8.94
C ILE A 18 0.05 28.23 8.95
N LYS A 19 0.59 27.03 8.70
CA LYS A 19 -0.19 25.80 8.59
C LYS A 19 -0.64 25.23 9.94
N HIS A 20 0.22 25.29 10.96
CA HIS A 20 -0.01 24.61 12.25
C HIS A 20 -0.15 25.57 13.44
N GLY A 21 -0.14 26.88 13.18
CA GLY A 21 -0.24 27.96 14.16
C GLY A 21 1.03 28.21 14.98
N SER A 22 1.92 27.23 15.11
CA SER A 22 3.19 27.36 15.83
C SER A 22 4.13 26.22 15.44
N ILE A 23 5.43 26.52 15.34
CA ILE A 23 6.45 25.51 15.01
C ILE A 23 6.49 24.37 16.03
N ARG A 24 6.19 24.65 17.31
CA ARG A 24 6.08 23.63 18.37
C ARG A 24 4.92 22.66 18.20
N LYS A 25 3.89 23.03 17.43
CA LYS A 25 2.72 22.20 17.15
C LYS A 25 2.81 21.52 15.79
N THR A 26 3.88 21.78 15.03
CA THR A 26 4.10 21.18 13.73
C THR A 26 4.53 19.72 13.90
N PRO A 27 3.84 18.75 13.26
CA PRO A 27 4.26 17.35 13.25
C PRO A 27 5.68 17.19 12.72
N GLU A 28 6.46 16.25 13.28
CA GLU A 28 7.87 16.02 12.91
C GLU A 28 8.05 15.60 11.43
N ASN A 29 6.99 15.08 10.80
CA ASN A 29 6.98 14.71 9.40
C ASN A 29 6.57 15.86 8.43
N ASP A 30 6.34 17.08 8.92
CA ASP A 30 5.97 18.21 8.05
C ASP A 30 7.16 18.65 7.19
N LEU A 31 6.98 18.62 5.86
CA LEU A 31 8.01 18.92 4.88
C LEU A 31 8.69 20.28 5.09
N ASN A 32 7.97 21.32 5.55
CA ASN A 32 8.57 22.63 5.76
C ASN A 32 9.46 22.64 7.01
N LEU A 33 9.04 21.99 8.10
CA LEU A 33 9.84 21.86 9.30
C LEU A 33 11.15 21.11 9.01
N ILE A 34 11.08 20.00 8.28
CA ILE A 34 12.27 19.21 7.96
C ILE A 34 13.22 19.98 7.01
N LYS A 35 12.70 20.73 6.03
CA LYS A 35 13.52 21.59 5.15
C LYS A 35 14.24 22.69 5.95
N ALA A 36 13.56 23.31 6.90
CA ALA A 36 14.17 24.32 7.78
C ALA A 36 15.30 23.72 8.63
N GLN A 37 15.06 22.58 9.28
CA GLN A 37 16.06 21.88 10.10
C GLN A 37 17.31 21.52 9.29
N ASN A 38 17.13 21.09 8.04
CA ASN A 38 18.25 20.75 7.15
C ASN A 38 19.11 21.93 6.73
N LEU A 39 18.48 23.08 6.48
CA LEU A 39 19.20 24.29 6.15
C LEU A 39 20.05 24.79 7.33
N LEU A 40 19.56 24.56 8.56
CA LEU A 40 20.18 24.98 9.82
C LEU A 40 21.19 23.97 10.41
N ALA A 41 21.22 22.72 9.94
CA ALA A 41 22.19 21.73 10.41
C ALA A 41 23.63 22.10 9.99
N ILE A 42 24.51 22.29 10.98
CA ILE A 42 25.94 22.57 10.80
C ILE A 42 26.73 21.35 11.32
N GLY A 43 27.50 20.70 10.45
CA GLY A 43 28.43 19.63 10.82
C GLY A 43 27.77 18.28 11.14
N HIS A 44 27.94 17.32 10.23
CA HIS A 44 27.73 15.87 10.46
C HIS A 44 26.35 15.39 10.95
N ARG A 45 25.31 15.73 10.19
CA ARG A 45 24.19 14.87 9.75
C ARG A 45 23.11 15.82 9.22
N ALA A 46 23.21 16.17 7.93
CA ALA A 46 21.99 16.61 7.25
C ALA A 46 20.95 15.50 7.51
N ILE A 47 19.80 15.84 8.08
CA ILE A 47 18.65 14.94 8.15
C ILE A 47 18.27 14.75 6.68
N LYS A 48 18.94 13.87 5.93
CA LYS A 48 18.76 13.71 4.48
C LYS A 48 17.27 13.81 4.19
N THR A 49 16.84 15.00 3.77
CA THR A 49 15.44 15.25 3.48
C THR A 49 15.29 14.48 2.21
N PHE A 50 14.65 13.32 2.33
CA PHE A 50 14.14 12.71 1.16
C PHE A 50 13.13 13.72 0.60
N GLU A 51 13.56 14.45 -0.43
CA GLU A 51 12.71 15.29 -1.24
C GLU A 51 12.29 14.41 -2.42
N PRO A 52 11.06 13.88 -2.41
CA PRO A 52 10.61 12.98 -3.46
C PRO A 52 10.65 13.69 -4.80
N ASP A 53 11.25 13.05 -5.81
CA ASP A 53 11.17 13.47 -7.20
C ASP A 53 10.03 12.75 -7.94
N ASP A 54 9.88 13.03 -9.24
CA ASP A 54 8.83 12.42 -10.07
C ASP A 54 8.95 10.89 -10.13
N LEU A 55 10.17 10.36 -10.05
CA LEU A 55 10.43 8.92 -10.04
C LEU A 55 9.99 8.31 -8.70
N ASP A 56 10.26 8.97 -7.59
CA ASP A 56 9.78 8.56 -6.28
C ASP A 56 8.23 8.57 -6.20
N PHE A 57 7.57 9.52 -6.87
CA PHE A 57 6.11 9.53 -7.00
C PHE A 57 5.59 8.39 -7.89
N GLU A 58 6.30 8.01 -8.95
CA GLU A 58 5.95 6.84 -9.76
C GLU A 58 6.09 5.54 -8.96
N ILE A 59 7.19 5.39 -8.22
CA ILE A 59 7.38 4.25 -7.30
C ILE A 59 6.23 4.20 -6.29
N LYS A 60 5.84 5.34 -5.72
CA LYS A 60 4.71 5.43 -4.78
C LYS A 60 3.41 4.94 -5.44
N ARG A 61 3.08 5.42 -6.64
CA ARG A 61 1.89 4.99 -7.40
C ARG A 61 1.89 3.47 -7.63
N MET A 62 3.01 2.89 -8.03
CA MET A 62 3.12 1.45 -8.25
C MET A 62 2.94 0.63 -6.96
N LEU A 63 3.49 1.10 -5.83
CA LEU A 63 3.28 0.48 -4.52
C LEU A 63 1.82 0.58 -4.03
N GLU A 64 1.16 1.70 -4.30
CA GLU A 64 -0.27 1.91 -4.02
C GLU A 64 -1.13 0.97 -4.86
N TYR A 65 -0.80 0.81 -6.16
CA TYR A 65 -1.40 -0.19 -7.04
C TYR A 65 -1.20 -1.63 -6.54
N GLY A 66 -0.10 -1.89 -5.82
CA GLY A 66 0.21 -3.19 -5.24
C GLY A 66 1.22 -4.00 -6.02
N TYR A 67 2.01 -3.38 -6.91
CA TYR A 67 3.15 -4.05 -7.53
C TYR A 67 4.19 -4.47 -6.47
N PRO A 68 4.75 -5.69 -6.58
CA PRO A 68 5.86 -6.11 -5.75
C PRO A 68 7.14 -5.39 -6.17
N ALA A 69 8.08 -5.25 -5.24
CA ALA A 69 9.27 -4.43 -5.46
C ALA A 69 10.10 -4.85 -6.69
N HIS A 70 10.24 -6.15 -6.96
CA HIS A 70 10.99 -6.63 -8.13
C HIS A 70 10.41 -6.15 -9.46
N VAL A 71 9.08 -6.10 -9.59
CA VAL A 71 8.42 -5.56 -10.78
C VAL A 71 8.72 -4.06 -10.95
N ILE A 72 8.76 -3.31 -9.84
CA ILE A 72 9.10 -1.88 -9.85
C ILE A 72 10.57 -1.67 -10.28
N TYR A 73 11.49 -2.53 -9.82
CA TYR A 73 12.91 -2.45 -10.21
C TYR A 73 13.07 -2.60 -11.72
N GLU A 74 12.38 -3.58 -12.28
CA GLU A 74 12.45 -3.91 -13.71
C GLU A 74 11.78 -2.83 -14.56
N MET A 75 10.59 -2.38 -14.18
CA MET A 75 9.82 -1.40 -14.96
C MET A 75 10.41 0.01 -14.93
N LEU A 76 10.95 0.43 -13.78
CA LEU A 76 11.49 1.79 -13.62
C LEU A 76 13.02 1.85 -13.69
N HIS A 77 13.68 0.71 -13.89
CA HIS A 77 15.14 0.59 -13.88
C HIS A 77 15.79 1.17 -12.60
N VAL A 78 15.14 0.95 -11.46
CA VAL A 78 15.58 1.45 -10.14
C VAL A 78 16.13 0.34 -9.26
N GLY A 79 17.06 0.70 -8.38
CA GLY A 79 17.57 -0.23 -7.37
C GLY A 79 16.62 -0.45 -6.19
N GLN A 80 16.73 -1.61 -5.55
CA GLN A 80 16.02 -1.96 -4.30
C GLN A 80 16.04 -0.85 -3.23
N PRO A 81 17.16 -0.15 -2.96
CA PRO A 81 17.17 0.92 -1.96
C PRO A 81 16.22 2.08 -2.27
N ALA A 82 15.95 2.38 -3.54
CA ALA A 82 15.04 3.46 -3.92
C ALA A 82 13.59 3.11 -3.56
N VAL A 83 13.13 1.93 -3.94
CA VAL A 83 11.77 1.46 -3.63
C VAL A 83 11.57 1.30 -2.13
N GLN A 84 12.56 0.76 -1.42
CA GLN A 84 12.50 0.62 0.03
C GLN A 84 12.36 1.99 0.72
N ARG A 85 13.16 2.98 0.29
CA ARG A 85 13.12 4.35 0.82
C ARG A 85 11.76 5.00 0.60
N VAL A 86 11.20 4.92 -0.61
CA VAL A 86 9.86 5.45 -0.93
C VAL A 86 8.80 4.78 -0.06
N ARG A 87 8.83 3.44 0.04
CA ARG A 87 7.89 2.68 0.85
C ARG A 87 7.93 3.11 2.32
N GLU A 88 9.11 3.23 2.91
CA GLU A 88 9.30 3.65 4.29
C GLU A 88 8.85 5.10 4.51
N PHE A 89 9.22 6.01 3.61
CA PHE A 89 8.87 7.43 3.70
C PHE A 89 7.35 7.66 3.66
N TYR A 90 6.62 6.94 2.82
CA TYR A 90 5.16 7.04 2.70
C TYR A 90 4.40 6.05 3.60
N GLY A 91 5.07 5.26 4.43
CA GLY A 91 4.42 4.29 5.32
C GLY A 91 3.66 3.18 4.58
N LEU A 92 4.04 2.86 3.33
CA LEU A 92 3.33 1.92 2.49
C LEU A 92 3.65 0.47 2.85
N LYS A 93 2.67 -0.42 2.62
CA LYS A 93 2.82 -1.86 2.81
C LYS A 93 2.84 -2.56 1.47
N TYR A 94 3.66 -3.61 1.35
CA TYR A 94 3.57 -4.52 0.21
C TYR A 94 2.25 -5.25 0.25
N LYS A 95 1.59 -5.32 -0.91
CA LYS A 95 0.37 -6.08 -1.10
C LYS A 95 0.71 -7.40 -1.77
N PRO A 96 0.08 -8.52 -1.37
CA PRO A 96 0.30 -9.81 -2.00
C PRO A 96 -0.37 -9.88 -3.37
N ILE A 97 0.09 -10.82 -4.19
CA ILE A 97 -0.59 -11.19 -5.44
C ILE A 97 -1.77 -12.11 -5.12
N PHE A 98 -2.92 -11.81 -5.71
CA PHE A 98 -4.11 -12.64 -5.66
C PHE A 98 -4.04 -13.71 -6.74
N ASN A 99 -4.11 -14.97 -6.30
CA ASN A 99 -3.87 -16.14 -7.15
C ASN A 99 -5.16 -16.86 -7.54
N TYR A 100 -6.27 -16.56 -6.87
CA TYR A 100 -7.54 -17.22 -7.06
C TYR A 100 -8.70 -16.23 -7.02
N LYS A 101 -9.64 -16.41 -7.95
CA LYS A 101 -10.95 -15.76 -7.98
C LYS A 101 -12.02 -16.83 -7.80
N MET A 102 -13.03 -16.54 -6.99
CA MET A 102 -14.24 -17.32 -6.86
C MET A 102 -15.45 -16.48 -7.29
N THR A 103 -16.35 -17.08 -8.05
CA THR A 103 -17.62 -16.48 -8.47
C THR A 103 -18.77 -17.40 -8.12
N LYS A 104 -19.92 -16.81 -7.82
CA LYS A 104 -21.19 -17.52 -7.59
C LYS A 104 -22.34 -16.56 -7.83
N ASP A 105 -23.36 -17.03 -8.53
CA ASP A 105 -24.54 -16.22 -8.83
C ASP A 105 -25.16 -15.63 -7.56
N GLY A 106 -25.43 -14.33 -7.60
CA GLY A 106 -26.00 -13.58 -6.48
C GLY A 106 -25.02 -13.23 -5.35
N HIS A 107 -23.72 -13.53 -5.50
CA HIS A 107 -22.69 -13.17 -4.52
C HIS A 107 -21.61 -12.28 -5.15
N PRO A 108 -20.99 -11.38 -4.37
CA PRO A 108 -19.81 -10.63 -4.83
C PRO A 108 -18.65 -11.57 -5.19
N ASP A 109 -17.86 -11.17 -6.19
CA ASP A 109 -16.61 -11.86 -6.52
C ASP A 109 -15.69 -11.91 -5.30
N PHE A 110 -15.03 -13.05 -5.09
CA PHE A 110 -14.13 -13.27 -3.97
C PHE A 110 -12.70 -13.57 -4.43
N TYR A 111 -11.71 -12.89 -3.85
CA TYR A 111 -10.31 -13.00 -4.23
C TYR A 111 -9.44 -13.47 -3.05
N THR A 112 -8.47 -14.36 -3.33
CA THR A 112 -7.53 -14.84 -2.30
C THR A 112 -6.13 -15.11 -2.85
N THR A 113 -5.13 -14.95 -1.98
CA THR A 113 -3.71 -15.22 -2.28
C THR A 113 -3.39 -16.72 -2.29
N TYR A 114 -4.28 -17.56 -1.75
CA TYR A 114 -4.03 -18.98 -1.55
C TYR A 114 -5.33 -19.78 -1.47
N ALA A 115 -5.28 -21.07 -1.83
CA ALA A 115 -6.47 -21.90 -1.96
C ALA A 115 -7.26 -22.03 -0.65
N LYS A 116 -6.60 -22.12 0.50
CA LYS A 116 -7.27 -22.22 1.81
C LYS A 116 -8.04 -20.95 2.21
N GLY A 117 -7.76 -19.79 1.60
CA GLY A 117 -8.58 -18.59 1.83
C GLY A 117 -10.01 -18.74 1.33
N MET A 118 -10.23 -19.57 0.31
CA MET A 118 -11.56 -19.90 -0.22
C MET A 118 -12.47 -20.54 0.82
N CYS A 119 -11.88 -21.28 1.78
CA CYS A 119 -12.63 -21.94 2.84
C CYS A 119 -13.43 -20.96 3.69
N ARG A 120 -12.93 -19.74 3.92
CA ARG A 120 -13.62 -18.72 4.72
C ARG A 120 -14.85 -18.18 4.01
N ALA A 121 -14.72 -17.80 2.74
CA ALA A 121 -15.84 -17.33 1.94
C ALA A 121 -16.94 -18.39 1.82
N ALA A 122 -16.54 -19.65 1.68
CA ALA A 122 -17.49 -20.75 1.58
C ALA A 122 -18.03 -21.25 2.92
N GLY A 123 -17.51 -20.82 4.07
CA GLY A 123 -17.89 -21.34 5.39
C GLY A 123 -17.56 -22.84 5.56
N ILE A 124 -16.35 -23.25 5.21
CA ILE A 124 -15.84 -24.62 5.42
C ILE A 124 -14.53 -24.62 6.22
N ASP A 125 -14.20 -25.78 6.78
CA ASP A 125 -12.93 -26.01 7.47
C ASP A 125 -11.71 -25.84 6.53
N ASN A 126 -10.58 -25.39 7.07
CA ASN A 126 -9.36 -25.10 6.32
C ASN A 126 -8.29 -26.21 6.42
N GLY A 127 -8.61 -27.36 7.02
CA GLY A 127 -7.77 -28.55 7.13
C GLY A 127 -7.63 -29.33 5.81
N HIS A 128 -8.41 -28.99 4.79
CA HIS A 128 -8.39 -29.66 3.49
C HIS A 128 -7.14 -29.34 2.65
N THR A 129 -6.74 -30.31 1.84
CA THR A 129 -5.74 -30.11 0.77
C THR A 129 -6.30 -29.20 -0.32
N ALA A 130 -5.44 -28.53 -1.11
CA ALA A 130 -5.89 -27.65 -2.18
C ALA A 130 -6.82 -28.36 -3.18
N ARG A 131 -6.50 -29.60 -3.58
CA ARG A 131 -7.35 -30.41 -4.47
C ARG A 131 -8.74 -30.65 -3.88
N GLN A 132 -8.83 -30.95 -2.59
CA GLN A 132 -10.12 -31.14 -1.90
C GLN A 132 -10.92 -29.83 -1.85
N ILE A 133 -10.25 -28.69 -1.62
CA ILE A 133 -10.89 -27.37 -1.59
C ILE A 133 -11.55 -27.07 -2.94
N PHE A 134 -10.84 -27.22 -4.07
CA PHE A 134 -11.43 -26.98 -5.39
C PHE A 134 -12.68 -27.84 -5.65
N LYS A 135 -12.63 -29.12 -5.25
CA LYS A 135 -13.79 -30.02 -5.36
C LYS A 135 -14.97 -29.53 -4.52
N LEU A 136 -14.71 -29.12 -3.27
CA LEU A 136 -15.75 -28.60 -2.37
C LEU A 136 -16.35 -27.29 -2.87
N MET A 137 -15.54 -26.39 -3.46
CA MET A 137 -16.03 -25.15 -4.07
C MET A 137 -17.02 -25.44 -5.19
N SER A 138 -16.65 -26.32 -6.12
CA SER A 138 -17.52 -26.74 -7.22
C SER A 138 -18.83 -27.37 -6.70
N GLN A 139 -18.77 -28.23 -5.68
CA GLN A 139 -19.95 -28.82 -5.05
C GLN A 139 -20.88 -27.80 -4.37
N ARG A 140 -20.35 -26.62 -3.98
CA ARG A 140 -21.13 -25.52 -3.39
C ARG A 140 -21.61 -24.49 -4.43
N GLY A 141 -21.43 -24.78 -5.71
CA GLY A 141 -21.83 -23.90 -6.82
C GLY A 141 -20.90 -22.71 -7.01
N TYR A 142 -19.65 -22.79 -6.53
CA TYR A 142 -18.64 -21.78 -6.86
C TYR A 142 -17.83 -22.21 -8.08
N GLU A 143 -17.60 -21.26 -8.98
CA GLU A 143 -16.58 -21.38 -10.00
C GLU A 143 -15.28 -20.79 -9.48
N VAL A 144 -14.15 -21.45 -9.79
CA VAL A 144 -12.83 -21.03 -9.31
C VAL A 144 -11.88 -20.87 -10.49
N SER A 145 -11.26 -19.70 -10.58
CA SER A 145 -10.25 -19.40 -11.60
C SER A 145 -8.90 -19.12 -10.95
N LYS A 146 -7.82 -19.62 -11.58
CA LYS A 146 -6.47 -19.17 -11.28
C LYS A 146 -6.22 -17.85 -12.00
N ILE A 147 -5.72 -16.88 -11.26
CA ILE A 147 -5.42 -15.53 -11.74
C ILE A 147 -4.06 -15.09 -11.20
N SER A 148 -3.58 -13.93 -11.63
CA SER A 148 -2.41 -13.27 -11.06
C SER A 148 -2.68 -11.77 -11.03
N PHE A 149 -3.46 -11.34 -10.04
CA PHE A 149 -3.91 -9.94 -9.92
C PHE A 149 -3.19 -9.23 -8.79
N TYR A 150 -2.78 -8.00 -9.05
CA TYR A 150 -2.39 -7.02 -8.05
C TYR A 150 -3.61 -6.40 -7.40
N TRP A 151 -3.41 -5.67 -6.30
CA TRP A 151 -4.49 -5.00 -5.58
C TRP A 151 -5.32 -4.05 -6.46
N GLY A 152 -4.66 -3.28 -7.33
CA GLY A 152 -5.33 -2.37 -8.26
C GLY A 152 -6.13 -3.08 -9.34
N ASP A 153 -5.84 -4.35 -9.63
CA ASP A 153 -6.59 -5.14 -10.62
C ASP A 153 -7.91 -5.69 -10.05
N LEU A 154 -8.08 -5.68 -8.72
CA LEU A 154 -9.32 -6.15 -8.10
C LEU A 154 -10.44 -5.12 -8.34
N PRO A 155 -11.63 -5.55 -8.77
CA PRO A 155 -12.77 -4.67 -8.94
C PRO A 155 -13.23 -4.09 -7.59
N ASP A 156 -13.85 -2.91 -7.62
CA ASP A 156 -14.52 -2.36 -6.44
C ASP A 156 -15.74 -3.20 -6.07
N ASP A 157 -16.11 -3.13 -4.78
CA ASP A 157 -17.15 -3.90 -4.11
C ASP A 157 -16.95 -5.42 -4.12
N CYS A 158 -15.77 -5.88 -4.54
CA CYS A 158 -15.36 -7.26 -4.38
C CYS A 158 -15.01 -7.58 -2.91
N THR A 159 -15.02 -8.88 -2.60
CA THR A 159 -14.57 -9.38 -1.31
C THR A 159 -13.22 -10.08 -1.46
N TYR A 160 -12.40 -10.06 -0.40
CA TYR A 160 -11.11 -10.71 -0.46
C TYR A 160 -10.60 -11.17 0.91
N THR A 161 -9.61 -12.06 0.88
CA THR A 161 -8.87 -12.44 2.09
C THR A 161 -7.37 -12.58 1.81
N ILE A 162 -6.56 -12.39 2.84
CA ILE A 162 -5.12 -12.58 2.79
C ILE A 162 -4.68 -13.55 3.88
N LYS A 163 -4.14 -14.71 3.48
CA LYS A 163 -3.76 -15.74 4.46
C LYS A 163 -4.94 -15.98 5.43
N ASN A 164 -4.67 -16.14 6.72
CA ASN A 164 -5.68 -16.41 7.74
C ASN A 164 -6.41 -15.15 8.25
N SER A 165 -6.53 -14.09 7.44
CA SER A 165 -7.27 -12.89 7.83
C SER A 165 -8.78 -13.08 7.72
N ILE A 166 -9.54 -12.20 8.36
CA ILE A 166 -10.98 -12.06 8.07
C ILE A 166 -11.22 -11.73 6.59
N VAL A 167 -12.48 -11.77 6.17
CA VAL A 167 -12.90 -11.32 4.83
C VAL A 167 -13.04 -9.80 4.87
N PHE A 168 -12.51 -9.13 3.85
CA PHE A 168 -12.58 -7.69 3.67
C PHE A 168 -13.36 -7.34 2.41
N VAL A 169 -13.82 -6.09 2.33
CA VAL A 169 -14.45 -5.50 1.14
C VAL A 169 -13.52 -4.45 0.53
N LYS A 170 -13.44 -4.42 -0.80
CA LYS A 170 -12.71 -3.36 -1.53
C LYS A 170 -13.68 -2.25 -1.91
N HIS A 171 -13.35 -0.99 -1.61
CA HIS A 171 -14.12 0.21 -1.99
C HIS A 171 -13.26 1.26 -2.72
N GLY A 172 -12.14 0.83 -3.27
CA GLY A 172 -11.17 1.68 -3.95
C GLY A 172 -9.73 1.30 -3.63
N ILE A 173 -8.79 2.06 -4.19
CA ILE A 173 -7.36 1.75 -4.02
C ILE A 173 -6.86 1.92 -2.58
N ASP A 174 -7.49 2.81 -1.81
CA ASP A 174 -7.10 3.14 -0.44
C ASP A 174 -7.76 2.24 0.61
N SER A 175 -8.67 1.33 0.22
CA SER A 175 -9.46 0.52 1.16
C SER A 175 -8.72 -0.73 1.69
N TRP A 176 -7.40 -0.79 1.53
CA TRP A 176 -6.59 -1.97 1.86
C TRP A 176 -6.66 -2.34 3.35
N LEU A 177 -7.39 -3.42 3.66
CA LEU A 177 -7.61 -3.99 5.01
C LEU A 177 -8.40 -3.05 5.94
N ASN A 178 -9.21 -2.16 5.37
CA ASN A 178 -9.95 -1.16 6.15
C ASN A 178 -11.33 -1.63 6.60
N GLU A 179 -12.03 -2.42 5.77
CA GLU A 179 -13.43 -2.78 6.01
C GLU A 179 -13.66 -4.29 6.01
N ALA A 180 -14.17 -4.80 7.14
CA ALA A 180 -14.52 -6.21 7.29
C ALA A 180 -15.89 -6.48 6.65
N TRP A 181 -15.99 -7.57 5.89
CA TRP A 181 -17.25 -8.04 5.35
C TRP A 181 -18.17 -8.54 6.49
N LYS A 182 -19.44 -8.13 6.46
CA LYS A 182 -20.40 -8.37 7.56
C LYS A 182 -21.41 -9.49 7.33
N GLY A 183 -21.33 -10.20 6.19
CA GLY A 183 -22.25 -11.29 5.85
C GLY A 183 -23.49 -10.77 5.16
#